data_AF-A0A8C1HW85-F1
#
_entry.id   AF-A0A8C1HW85-F1
#
_cell.length_a   1.000
_cell.length_b   1.000
_cell.length_c   1.000
_cell.angle_alpha   90.00
_cell.angle_beta   90.00
_cell.angle_gamma   90.00
#
_symmetry.space_group_name_H-M   'P 1'
#
loop_
_entity.id
_entity.type
_entity.pdbx_description
1 polymer ?
#
loop_
_entity_poly.entity_id
_entity_poly.type
_entity_poly.pdbx_seq_one_letter_code
_entity_poly.pdbx_strand_id
1 'polypeptide(L)'
;VSHLYGFGLMDAEAMVKEAERWKQVPPQHICVENADKQIRTIRPEHVVRSVYKATGCTDNANNHVIYLEHVVVRITITHPRRGDLSINLTSPSGTKSQLLANRLFDHSMEGFKNWEFMTTHCWGEKAAGDWILEIYDSPSQLRSQKAPGKLKEWSLVLYGTSQHPYSFRSDKPRSLAEPQPDDEYSEEYVGSCHPECENGCEGPGPQQCITCLHYFLKFKNNTRMCVSECPTGFFRDDKKRCKKCSPLCESCMGSRSDQCSTCRLGLYLVEGGNSCASSCPDGFYLDLESTMCRKCRENCKKCTSANICTECQTGLSLQGNKCQLSCEPGTYYNGHRRACEKCHLTCATCAGTGMEACNECAPGYYFEDWRCVSSCSVGYYLAEQTTDNGDVQKFCQKCDPTCYVCAGPGERNCSTCLSGYNLENGMCIVSTICKDANEESWAEGSFCVLVKKNNLCQRKVLQQLCCRTCSLKG
;
A
#
# COMPACT_ATOMS: atom_id res chain seq x y z
N VAL A 1 16.47 -2.73 -0.71
CA VAL A 1 15.48 -3.26 0.24
C VAL A 1 14.67 -2.11 0.79
N SER A 2 13.34 -2.16 0.65
CA SER A 2 12.40 -1.20 1.23
C SER A 2 12.10 -1.56 2.69
N HIS A 3 12.02 -0.56 3.57
CA HIS A 3 11.61 -0.77 4.96
C HIS A 3 10.12 -1.14 5.11
N LEU A 4 9.30 -0.98 4.06
CA LEU A 4 7.87 -1.31 4.07
C LEU A 4 7.56 -2.61 3.31
N TYR A 5 8.30 -2.88 2.24
CA TYR A 5 7.99 -3.96 1.29
C TYR A 5 9.15 -4.96 1.11
N GLY A 6 10.24 -4.84 1.87
CA GLY A 6 11.39 -5.75 1.78
C GLY A 6 12.04 -5.72 0.40
N PHE A 7 12.18 -6.89 -0.23
CA PHE A 7 12.66 -7.02 -1.61
C PHE A 7 11.57 -6.76 -2.66
N GLY A 8 10.33 -6.48 -2.25
CA GLY A 8 9.19 -6.32 -3.15
C GLY A 8 8.57 -7.66 -3.56
N LEU A 9 7.85 -7.66 -4.69
CA LEU A 9 7.33 -8.89 -5.29
C LEU A 9 8.53 -9.72 -5.79
N MET A 10 8.69 -10.92 -5.25
CA MET A 10 9.77 -11.84 -5.61
C MET A 10 9.27 -12.86 -6.65
N ASP A 11 10.02 -13.05 -7.73
CA ASP A 11 9.74 -14.07 -8.74
C ASP A 11 10.19 -15.44 -8.24
N ALA A 12 9.23 -16.26 -7.82
CA ALA A 12 9.50 -17.59 -7.28
C ALA A 12 10.16 -18.52 -8.32
N GLU A 13 9.82 -18.41 -9.61
CA GLU A 13 10.41 -19.25 -10.65
C GLU A 13 11.86 -18.85 -10.91
N ALA A 14 12.15 -17.56 -11.01
CA ALA A 14 13.51 -17.06 -11.15
C ALA A 14 14.37 -17.41 -9.93
N MET A 15 13.82 -17.32 -8.71
CA MET A 15 14.53 -17.73 -7.49
C MET A 15 14.89 -19.21 -7.50
N VAL A 16 13.99 -20.08 -7.98
CA VAL A 16 14.26 -21.53 -8.09
C VAL A 16 15.33 -21.79 -9.15
N LYS A 17 15.25 -21.16 -10.32
CA LYS A 17 16.28 -21.28 -11.38
C LYS A 17 17.65 -20.78 -10.91
N GLU A 18 17.69 -19.68 -10.16
CA GLU A 18 18.94 -19.16 -9.61
C GLU A 18 19.48 -20.08 -8.51
N ALA A 19 18.61 -20.66 -7.67
CA ALA A 19 18.99 -21.60 -6.63
C ALA A 19 19.68 -22.86 -7.19
N GLU A 20 19.35 -23.31 -8.41
CA GLU A 20 20.03 -24.43 -9.07
C GLU A 20 21.51 -24.15 -9.39
N ARG A 21 21.86 -22.88 -9.63
CA ARG A 21 23.21 -22.43 -9.99
C ARG A 21 23.92 -21.72 -8.85
N TRP A 22 23.22 -21.53 -7.73
CA TRP A 22 23.70 -20.79 -6.58
C TRP A 22 24.93 -21.47 -5.97
N LYS A 23 26.02 -20.71 -5.88
CA LYS A 23 27.21 -21.14 -5.17
C LYS A 23 27.09 -20.72 -3.73
N GLN A 24 27.28 -21.68 -2.82
CA GLN A 24 27.31 -21.39 -1.39
C GLN A 24 28.42 -20.37 -1.10
N VAL A 25 28.08 -19.38 -0.28
CA VAL A 25 29.05 -18.44 0.30
C VAL A 25 29.92 -19.18 1.33
N PRO A 26 31.08 -18.61 1.71
CA PRO A 26 31.91 -19.18 2.77
C PRO A 26 31.12 -19.41 4.08
N PRO A 27 31.60 -20.32 4.96
CA PRO A 27 30.93 -20.60 6.23
C PRO A 27 30.69 -19.34 7.07
N GLN A 28 29.48 -19.22 7.62
CA GLN A 28 29.10 -18.12 8.49
C GLN A 28 29.81 -18.24 9.85
N HIS A 29 30.37 -17.13 10.29
CA HIS A 29 30.96 -16.89 11.60
C HIS A 29 30.11 -15.86 12.36
N ILE A 30 30.17 -15.91 13.69
CA ILE A 30 29.43 -15.01 14.58
C ILE A 30 30.43 -14.30 15.48
N CYS A 31 30.51 -12.97 15.36
CA CYS A 31 31.29 -12.13 16.25
C CYS A 31 30.36 -11.37 17.21
N VAL A 32 30.49 -11.63 18.51
CA VAL A 32 29.76 -10.90 19.56
C VAL A 32 30.70 -9.85 20.13
N GLU A 33 30.41 -8.58 19.85
CA GLU A 33 31.17 -7.44 20.37
C GLU A 33 30.75 -7.11 21.81
N ASN A 34 31.65 -6.45 22.54
CA ASN A 34 31.37 -6.01 23.90
C ASN A 34 30.29 -4.91 23.91
N ALA A 35 29.55 -4.82 25.02
CA ALA A 35 28.57 -3.77 25.19
C ALA A 35 29.21 -2.44 25.60
N ASP A 36 28.86 -1.37 24.89
CA ASP A 36 29.01 0.00 25.37
C ASP A 36 27.94 0.25 26.43
N LYS A 37 28.38 0.33 27.69
CA LYS A 37 27.55 0.58 28.88
C LYS A 37 27.52 2.05 29.30
N GLN A 38 28.01 2.95 28.45
CA GLN A 38 27.99 4.38 28.75
C GLN A 38 26.55 4.90 28.70
N ILE A 39 26.05 5.34 29.86
CA ILE A 39 24.70 5.91 29.95
C ILE A 39 24.66 7.25 29.23
N ARG A 40 23.77 7.38 28.24
CA ARG A 40 23.55 8.62 27.48
C ARG A 40 22.10 9.07 27.64
N THR A 41 21.92 10.34 28.01
CA THR A 41 20.59 10.94 28.16
C THR A 41 20.01 11.30 26.80
N ILE A 42 18.80 10.83 26.52
CA ILE A 42 18.03 11.13 25.31
C ILE A 42 17.10 12.30 25.64
N ARG A 43 17.36 13.46 25.03
CA ARG A 43 16.55 14.68 25.21
C ARG A 43 15.62 14.88 24.00
N PRO A 44 14.46 15.51 24.20
CA PRO A 44 13.57 15.90 23.10
C PRO A 44 14.32 16.67 22.00
N GLU A 45 14.03 16.34 20.75
CA GLU A 45 14.56 17.01 19.54
C GLU A 45 16.09 16.96 19.38
N HIS A 46 16.79 16.19 20.23
CA HIS A 46 18.23 16.00 20.14
C HIS A 46 18.55 14.60 19.61
N VAL A 47 19.60 14.50 18.81
CA VAL A 47 20.15 13.22 18.36
C VAL A 47 21.22 12.78 19.36
N VAL A 48 21.02 11.64 20.00
CA VAL A 48 22.08 10.94 20.72
C VAL A 48 22.90 10.15 19.72
N ARG A 49 24.20 10.43 19.68
CA ARG A 49 25.17 9.72 18.84
C ARG A 49 26.13 8.93 19.74
N SER A 50 26.22 7.61 19.54
CA SER A 50 27.25 6.77 20.13
C SER A 50 28.09 6.12 19.04
N VAL A 51 29.41 6.11 19.23
CA VAL A 51 30.36 5.50 18.29
C VAL A 51 31.00 4.31 18.99
N TYR A 52 30.94 3.14 18.36
CA TYR A 52 31.58 1.91 18.83
C TYR A 52 32.56 1.43 17.77
N LYS A 53 33.82 1.23 18.17
CA LYS A 53 34.86 0.75 17.27
C LYS A 53 34.90 -0.78 17.30
N ALA A 54 34.26 -1.41 16.33
CA ALA A 54 34.22 -2.86 16.22
C ALA A 54 35.54 -3.41 15.65
N THR A 55 35.93 -4.57 16.15
CA THR A 55 37.12 -5.30 15.69
C THR A 55 36.75 -6.38 14.68
N GLY A 56 35.50 -6.86 14.67
CA GLY A 56 35.12 -8.04 13.89
C GLY A 56 35.65 -9.34 14.52
N CYS A 57 36.05 -9.31 15.79
CA CYS A 57 36.63 -10.45 16.51
C CYS A 57 37.88 -11.01 15.82
N THR A 58 38.73 -10.13 15.30
CA THR A 58 40.01 -10.47 14.62
C THR A 58 40.90 -11.40 15.45
N ASP A 59 40.79 -11.32 16.78
CA ASP A 59 41.63 -12.04 17.72
C ASP A 59 41.20 -13.52 17.89
N ASN A 60 40.03 -13.91 17.35
CA ASN A 60 39.50 -15.27 17.44
C ASN A 60 39.20 -15.83 16.06
N ALA A 61 40.09 -16.68 15.55
CA ALA A 61 39.98 -17.27 14.21
C ALA A 61 38.64 -17.99 13.93
N ASN A 62 38.00 -18.58 14.94
CA ASN A 62 36.73 -19.30 14.78
C ASN A 62 35.51 -18.36 14.73
N ASN A 63 35.63 -17.15 15.27
CA ASN A 63 34.54 -16.17 15.37
C ASN A 63 34.81 -14.90 14.55
N HIS A 64 35.91 -14.87 13.80
CA HIS A 64 36.36 -13.71 13.04
C HIS A 64 35.43 -13.48 11.85
N VAL A 65 34.81 -12.29 11.82
CA VAL A 65 33.95 -11.82 10.73
C VAL A 65 34.66 -10.66 10.04
N ILE A 66 35.02 -10.82 8.77
CA ILE A 66 35.60 -9.75 7.95
C ILE A 66 34.51 -9.08 7.11
N TYR A 67 33.65 -9.87 6.49
CA TYR A 67 32.59 -9.41 5.60
C TYR A 67 31.22 -9.70 6.20
N LEU A 68 30.37 -8.70 6.24
CA LEU A 68 29.07 -8.77 6.89
C LEU A 68 28.03 -9.47 6.00
N GLU A 69 27.15 -10.24 6.62
CA GLU A 69 25.89 -10.69 6.03
C GLU A 69 24.72 -9.92 6.65
N HIS A 70 24.70 -9.88 7.98
CA HIS A 70 23.75 -9.08 8.73
C HIS A 70 24.31 -8.68 10.09
N VAL A 71 23.73 -7.65 10.67
CA VAL A 71 24.14 -7.11 11.97
C VAL A 71 22.94 -7.02 12.88
N VAL A 72 23.12 -7.48 14.12
CA VAL A 72 22.16 -7.34 15.19
C VAL A 72 22.67 -6.31 16.20
N VAL A 73 21.84 -5.31 16.51
CA VAL A 73 22.07 -4.33 17.55
C VAL A 73 21.23 -4.71 18.76
N ARG A 74 21.88 -5.04 19.88
CA ARG A 74 21.20 -5.26 21.16
C ARG A 74 21.18 -3.97 21.93
N ILE A 75 20.02 -3.52 22.38
CA ILE A 75 19.88 -2.22 23.03
C ILE A 75 18.98 -2.25 24.26
N THR A 76 19.39 -1.51 25.29
CA THR A 76 18.58 -1.25 26.49
C THR A 76 18.36 0.25 26.64
N ILE A 77 17.12 0.69 26.45
CA ILE A 77 16.68 2.09 26.58
C ILE A 77 15.53 2.17 27.57
N THR A 78 15.59 3.14 28.49
CA THR A 78 14.40 3.58 29.24
C THR A 78 13.86 4.86 28.62
N HIS A 79 12.57 4.92 28.27
CA HIS A 79 11.97 6.10 27.64
C HIS A 79 10.53 6.31 28.15
N PRO A 80 10.07 7.55 28.40
CA PRO A 80 8.69 7.83 28.82
C PRO A 80 7.64 7.42 27.77
N ARG A 81 8.04 7.28 26.51
CA ARG A 81 7.18 6.76 25.44
C ARG A 81 8.04 6.24 24.29
N ARG A 82 8.24 4.93 24.17
CA ARG A 82 9.21 4.40 23.20
C ARG A 82 8.83 4.62 21.73
N GLY A 83 7.54 4.85 21.43
CA GLY A 83 7.06 5.15 20.09
C GLY A 83 7.64 6.43 19.48
N ASP A 84 8.07 7.37 20.32
CA ASP A 84 8.64 8.65 19.91
C ASP A 84 10.11 8.52 19.42
N LEU A 85 10.71 7.34 19.56
CA LEU A 85 12.10 7.08 19.19
C LEU A 85 12.26 6.65 17.72
N SER A 86 13.26 7.21 17.04
CA SER A 86 13.82 6.67 15.80
C SER A 86 15.27 6.25 16.06
N ILE A 87 15.66 5.07 15.58
CA ILE A 87 17.01 4.52 15.76
C ILE A 87 17.60 4.18 14.40
N ASN A 88 18.79 4.72 14.13
CA ASN A 88 19.57 4.44 12.92
C ASN A 88 20.95 3.90 13.29
N LEU A 89 21.47 3.01 12.47
CA LEU A 89 22.83 2.49 12.56
C LEU A 89 23.58 2.80 11.27
N THR A 90 24.78 3.34 11.36
CA THR A 90 25.67 3.56 10.21
C THR A 90 26.88 2.64 10.33
N SER A 91 27.15 1.87 9.28
CA SER A 91 28.29 0.96 9.18
C SER A 91 29.61 1.71 8.96
N PRO A 92 30.77 1.06 9.15
CA PRO A 92 32.08 1.64 8.85
C PRO A 92 32.25 2.07 7.40
N SER A 93 31.50 1.46 6.47
CA SER A 93 31.52 1.81 5.04
C SER A 93 30.53 2.93 4.68
N GLY A 94 29.78 3.46 5.65
CA GLY A 94 28.86 4.59 5.49
C GLY A 94 27.41 4.21 5.21
N THR A 95 27.06 2.92 5.20
CA THR A 95 25.68 2.47 4.96
C THR A 95 24.81 2.71 6.17
N LYS A 96 23.80 3.57 6.01
CA LYS A 96 22.84 3.93 7.05
C LYS A 96 21.59 3.05 6.98
N SER A 97 21.31 2.34 8.07
CA SER A 97 20.17 1.45 8.25
C SER A 97 19.19 2.04 9.27
N GLN A 98 17.92 2.18 8.92
CA GLN A 98 16.87 2.51 9.89
C GLN A 98 16.43 1.24 10.63
N LEU A 99 16.77 1.14 11.91
CA LEU A 99 16.45 0.00 12.77
C LEU A 99 15.07 0.13 13.41
N LEU A 100 14.67 1.36 13.72
CA LEU A 100 13.36 1.68 14.28
C LEU A 100 12.91 3.04 13.73
N ALA A 101 11.73 3.07 13.14
CA ALA A 101 11.03 4.30 12.78
C ALA A 101 10.10 4.75 13.93
N ASN A 102 9.70 6.02 13.92
CA ASN A 102 8.70 6.55 14.84
C ASN A 102 7.36 5.81 14.67
N ARG A 103 6.71 5.43 15.78
CA ARG A 103 5.45 4.69 15.82
C ARG A 103 4.39 5.47 16.60
N LEU A 104 3.55 6.21 15.87
CA LEU A 104 2.55 7.15 16.41
C LEU A 104 1.56 6.53 17.42
N PHE A 105 1.33 5.22 17.36
CA PHE A 105 0.37 4.50 18.23
C PHE A 105 1.06 3.64 19.30
N ASP A 106 2.39 3.66 19.41
CA ASP A 106 3.11 2.98 20.49
C ASP A 106 3.26 3.92 21.70
N HIS A 107 2.40 3.72 22.70
CA HIS A 107 2.36 4.51 23.94
C HIS A 107 3.12 3.84 25.09
N SER A 108 3.85 2.75 24.86
CA SER A 108 4.50 1.99 25.94
C SER A 108 5.62 2.77 26.63
N MET A 109 5.66 2.67 27.96
CA MET A 109 6.67 3.25 28.85
C MET A 109 7.76 2.25 29.24
N GLU A 110 7.68 1.01 28.79
CA GLU A 110 8.64 -0.05 29.16
C GLU A 110 10.03 0.17 28.54
N GLY A 111 10.10 0.99 27.48
CA GLY A 111 11.32 1.18 26.71
C GLY A 111 11.71 -0.08 25.94
N PHE A 112 13.02 -0.34 25.89
CA PHE A 112 13.64 -1.53 25.31
C PHE A 112 14.59 -2.16 26.34
N LYS A 113 14.54 -3.47 26.52
CA LYS A 113 15.41 -4.21 27.45
C LYS A 113 16.07 -5.35 26.70
N ASN A 114 17.38 -5.26 26.47
CA ASN A 114 18.14 -6.21 25.66
C ASN A 114 17.41 -6.55 24.34
N TRP A 115 16.84 -5.53 23.71
CA TRP A 115 16.04 -5.72 22.49
C TRP A 115 16.95 -5.81 21.28
N GLU A 116 16.69 -6.77 20.39
CA GLU A 116 17.49 -7.02 19.20
C GLU A 116 16.86 -6.37 17.97
N PHE A 117 17.59 -5.48 17.32
CA PHE A 117 17.26 -4.94 16.00
C PHE A 117 18.23 -5.50 14.96
N MET A 118 17.74 -5.86 13.77
CA MET A 118 18.57 -6.45 12.72
C MET A 118 18.61 -5.54 11.48
N THR A 119 19.74 -5.53 10.78
CA THR A 119 19.86 -5.01 9.41
C THR A 119 20.69 -5.94 8.51
N THR A 120 20.27 -6.08 7.25
CA THR A 120 20.99 -6.78 6.17
C THR A 120 21.56 -5.80 5.13
N HIS A 121 21.37 -4.48 5.32
CA HIS A 121 21.74 -3.47 4.32
C HIS A 121 23.25 -3.35 4.09
N CYS A 122 24.07 -3.83 5.03
CA CYS A 122 25.53 -3.80 4.97
C CYS A 122 26.15 -5.10 4.44
N TRP A 123 25.40 -5.91 3.68
CA TRP A 123 25.89 -7.15 3.09
C TRP A 123 27.17 -6.94 2.27
N GLY A 124 28.21 -7.72 2.56
CA GLY A 124 29.52 -7.67 1.90
C GLY A 124 30.44 -6.56 2.39
N GLU A 125 30.01 -5.69 3.30
CA GLU A 125 30.85 -4.62 3.85
C GLU A 125 31.82 -5.15 4.90
N LYS A 126 32.89 -4.37 5.17
CA LYS A 126 33.85 -4.71 6.23
C LYS A 126 33.23 -4.55 7.61
N ALA A 127 33.39 -5.56 8.45
CA ALA A 127 32.86 -5.61 9.82
C ALA A 127 33.61 -4.70 10.80
N ALA A 128 34.93 -4.61 10.65
CA ALA A 128 35.80 -3.82 11.52
C ALA A 128 35.76 -2.32 11.17
N GLY A 129 35.73 -1.46 12.19
CA GLY A 129 35.73 -0.01 12.05
C GLY A 129 34.71 0.68 12.96
N ASP A 130 34.45 1.95 12.69
CA ASP A 130 33.59 2.79 13.51
C ASP A 130 32.11 2.60 13.13
N TRP A 131 31.34 2.04 14.06
CA TRP A 131 29.89 1.93 13.98
C TRP A 131 29.23 3.09 14.72
N ILE A 132 28.23 3.71 14.11
CA ILE A 132 27.57 4.88 14.68
C ILE A 132 26.10 4.56 14.94
N LEU A 133 25.69 4.57 16.21
CA LEU A 133 24.30 4.49 16.64
C LEU A 133 23.75 5.91 16.83
N GLU A 134 22.66 6.23 16.12
CA GLU A 134 21.95 7.50 16.23
C GLU A 134 20.53 7.25 16.74
N ILE A 135 20.16 7.90 17.85
CA ILE A 135 18.83 7.83 18.45
C ILE A 135 18.23 9.23 18.46
N TYR A 136 17.06 9.39 17.86
CA TYR A 136 16.32 10.64 17.83
C TYR A 136 15.00 10.50 18.59
N ASP A 137 14.67 11.50 19.41
CA ASP A 137 13.42 11.58 20.17
C ASP A 137 12.53 12.68 19.61
N SER A 138 11.43 12.28 18.96
CA SER A 138 10.41 13.18 18.39
C SER A 138 9.28 13.40 19.40
N PRO A 139 9.25 14.52 20.15
CA PRO A 139 8.25 14.74 21.20
C PRO A 139 6.81 14.63 20.69
N SER A 140 6.01 13.80 21.35
CA SER A 140 4.54 13.77 21.19
C SER A 140 3.82 14.53 22.32
N GLN A 141 2.59 14.98 22.07
CA GLN A 141 1.74 15.66 23.08
C GLN A 141 1.30 14.76 24.25
N LEU A 142 1.56 13.45 24.17
CA LEU A 142 1.03 12.43 25.08
C LEU A 142 2.06 11.92 26.10
N ARG A 143 3.28 12.49 26.14
CA ARG A 143 4.35 12.06 27.07
C ARG A 143 4.63 13.07 28.17
N SER A 144 5.14 12.60 29.30
CA SER A 144 5.66 13.45 30.38
C SER A 144 6.98 14.10 29.95
N GLN A 145 6.99 15.43 29.77
CA GLN A 145 8.20 16.19 29.36
C GLN A 145 9.29 16.25 30.45
N LYS A 146 8.97 15.87 31.69
CA LYS A 146 9.90 15.99 32.85
C LYS A 146 10.92 14.85 32.94
N ALA A 147 10.67 13.70 32.32
CA ALA A 147 11.54 12.53 32.43
C ALA A 147 12.26 12.27 31.09
N PRO A 148 13.57 12.55 30.97
CA PRO A 148 14.30 12.26 29.75
C PRO A 148 14.51 10.75 29.59
N GLY A 149 14.61 10.30 28.34
CA GLY A 149 15.04 8.94 28.04
C GLY A 149 16.50 8.71 28.39
N LYS A 150 16.91 7.45 28.48
CA LYS A 150 18.30 7.05 28.68
C LYS A 150 18.62 5.81 27.87
N LEU A 151 19.65 5.89 27.03
CA LEU A 151 20.36 4.74 26.51
C LEU A 151 21.25 4.22 27.64
N LYS A 152 21.02 3.00 28.11
CA LYS A 152 21.79 2.39 29.20
C LYS A 152 22.97 1.58 28.67
N GLU A 153 22.73 0.80 27.63
CA GLU A 153 23.73 -0.04 27.00
C GLU A 153 23.32 -0.38 25.58
N TRP A 154 24.32 -0.64 24.73
CA TRP A 154 24.12 -1.27 23.43
C TRP A 154 25.35 -2.09 23.00
N SER A 155 25.15 -3.08 22.15
CA SER A 155 26.22 -3.92 21.60
C SER A 155 25.90 -4.36 20.17
N LEU A 156 26.92 -4.87 19.48
CA LEU A 156 26.82 -5.42 18.14
C LEU A 156 27.01 -6.93 18.16
N VAL A 157 26.21 -7.64 17.39
CA VAL A 157 26.50 -9.02 16.98
C VAL A 157 26.60 -9.01 15.46
N LEU A 158 27.80 -9.33 14.97
CA LEU A 158 28.15 -9.29 13.56
C LEU A 158 28.10 -10.73 13.04
N TYR A 159 27.29 -10.96 12.01
CA TYR A 159 27.22 -12.24 11.32
C TYR A 159 27.82 -12.06 9.95
N GLY A 160 28.67 -13.01 9.54
CA GLY A 160 29.18 -13.03 8.18
C GLY A 160 30.39 -13.93 8.02
N THR A 161 31.31 -13.58 7.13
CA THR A 161 32.33 -14.51 6.65
C THR A 161 33.74 -13.97 6.86
N SER A 162 34.70 -14.87 7.03
CA SER A 162 36.14 -14.55 7.09
C SER A 162 36.77 -14.35 5.72
N GLN A 163 36.07 -14.68 4.64
CA GLN A 163 36.50 -14.55 3.24
C GLN A 163 35.44 -13.81 2.43
N HIS A 164 35.83 -13.12 1.36
CA HIS A 164 34.86 -12.34 0.57
C HIS A 164 33.79 -13.27 -0.05
N PRO A 165 32.49 -12.97 0.12
CA PRO A 165 31.40 -13.86 -0.30
C PRO A 165 31.32 -14.07 -1.83
N TYR A 166 31.90 -13.16 -2.60
CA TYR A 166 32.06 -13.30 -4.05
C TYR A 166 33.53 -13.54 -4.39
N SER A 167 33.90 -14.78 -4.66
CA SER A 167 35.24 -15.11 -5.14
C SER A 167 35.34 -14.71 -6.62
N PHE A 168 35.91 -13.55 -6.92
CA PHE A 168 36.51 -13.36 -8.24
C PHE A 168 37.76 -14.23 -8.29
N ARG A 169 37.79 -15.22 -9.19
CA ARG A 169 39.05 -15.85 -9.59
C ARG A 169 39.92 -14.76 -10.22
N SER A 170 40.72 -14.07 -9.42
CA SER A 170 41.95 -13.47 -9.90
C SER A 170 42.95 -14.62 -10.08
N ASP A 171 42.93 -15.26 -11.23
CA ASP A 171 44.04 -16.12 -11.61
C ASP A 171 45.27 -15.22 -11.83
N LYS A 172 46.20 -15.38 -10.87
CA LYS A 172 47.64 -15.05 -10.83
C LYS A 172 48.09 -13.86 -9.96
N PRO A 173 48.88 -14.13 -8.90
CA PRO A 173 49.78 -13.18 -8.29
C PRO A 173 51.16 -13.14 -9.00
N ARG A 174 51.66 -11.90 -9.15
CA ARG A 174 53.05 -11.42 -9.05
C ARG A 174 54.20 -12.38 -9.37
N SER A 175 54.99 -11.99 -10.37
CA SER A 175 56.46 -12.02 -10.28
C SER A 175 57.00 -10.60 -10.38
N LEU A 176 57.77 -10.23 -9.35
CA LEU A 176 58.48 -8.97 -9.18
C LEU A 176 59.66 -8.89 -10.17
N ALA A 177 59.85 -7.73 -10.78
CA ALA A 177 61.17 -7.22 -11.16
C ALA A 177 61.14 -5.69 -11.09
N GLU A 178 62.11 -5.13 -10.36
CA GLU A 178 62.31 -3.70 -10.10
C GLU A 178 62.79 -2.92 -11.33
N PRO A 179 62.72 -1.57 -11.31
CA PRO A 179 62.93 -0.73 -12.48
C PRO A 179 64.36 -0.18 -12.57
N GLN A 180 64.84 0.08 -13.79
CA GLN A 180 65.90 1.05 -14.07
C GLN A 180 65.66 1.78 -15.40
N PRO A 181 66.26 2.98 -15.57
CA PRO A 181 65.60 4.12 -16.20
C PRO A 181 66.08 4.39 -17.64
N ASP A 182 65.29 5.26 -18.28
CA ASP A 182 65.59 6.17 -19.40
C ASP A 182 66.19 5.55 -20.67
N ASP A 183 65.39 5.53 -21.74
CA ASP A 183 65.79 6.24 -22.97
C ASP A 183 64.61 6.44 -23.92
N GLU A 184 64.52 7.67 -24.42
CA GLU A 184 63.54 8.19 -25.33
C GLU A 184 63.95 7.86 -26.77
N TYR A 185 63.33 6.85 -27.38
CA TYR A 185 63.22 6.74 -28.83
C TYR A 185 62.01 5.90 -29.23
N SER A 186 61.24 6.38 -30.22
CA SER A 186 60.02 5.77 -30.73
C SER A 186 60.25 4.36 -31.28
N GLU A 187 59.79 3.33 -30.58
CA GLU A 187 59.74 1.96 -31.08
C GLU A 187 58.31 1.56 -31.42
N GLU A 188 58.10 1.07 -32.65
CA GLU A 188 56.88 0.38 -33.04
C GLU A 188 56.68 -0.85 -32.15
N TYR A 189 55.51 -0.95 -31.52
CA TYR A 189 55.18 -2.03 -30.61
C TYR A 189 55.19 -3.40 -31.33
N VAL A 190 56.16 -4.26 -31.01
CA VAL A 190 56.36 -5.61 -31.63
C VAL A 190 55.54 -6.71 -30.91
N GLY A 191 54.64 -6.36 -29.99
CA GLY A 191 53.83 -7.34 -29.26
C GLY A 191 52.53 -7.74 -29.97
N SER A 192 51.83 -8.73 -29.43
CA SER A 192 50.54 -9.17 -29.95
C SER A 192 49.42 -8.18 -29.60
N CYS A 193 48.71 -7.71 -30.62
CA CYS A 193 47.57 -6.79 -30.46
C CYS A 193 46.35 -7.45 -29.82
N HIS A 194 45.47 -6.61 -29.27
CA HIS A 194 44.14 -7.06 -28.82
C HIS A 194 43.33 -7.64 -30.00
N PRO A 195 42.53 -8.72 -29.81
CA PRO A 195 41.75 -9.35 -30.89
C PRO A 195 40.76 -8.42 -31.61
N GLU A 196 40.34 -7.34 -30.96
CA GLU A 196 39.45 -6.32 -31.54
C GLU A 196 40.16 -5.23 -32.35
N CYS A 197 41.49 -5.30 -32.49
CA CYS A 197 42.26 -4.37 -33.31
C CYS A 197 42.26 -4.82 -34.79
N GLU A 198 42.07 -3.86 -35.69
CA GLU A 198 42.28 -3.99 -37.13
C GLU A 198 43.45 -3.09 -37.52
N ASN A 199 44.34 -3.56 -38.41
CA ASN A 199 45.49 -2.81 -38.94
C ASN A 199 46.50 -2.28 -37.89
N GLY A 200 46.76 -3.07 -36.84
CA GLY A 200 47.84 -2.79 -35.87
C GLY A 200 47.41 -2.10 -34.58
N CYS A 201 48.35 -1.99 -33.65
CA CYS A 201 48.15 -1.45 -32.30
C CYS A 201 49.44 -0.83 -31.76
N GLU A 202 49.28 0.09 -30.81
CA GLU A 202 50.36 0.72 -30.04
C GLU A 202 50.62 -0.05 -28.72
N GLY A 203 49.89 -1.14 -28.48
CA GLY A 203 50.00 -1.95 -27.27
C GLY A 203 48.94 -3.07 -27.19
N PRO A 204 48.97 -3.92 -26.15
CA PRO A 204 48.13 -5.12 -26.07
C PRO A 204 46.68 -4.84 -25.64
N GLY A 205 46.37 -3.63 -25.17
CA GLY A 205 45.05 -3.27 -24.65
C GLY A 205 44.03 -2.93 -25.75
N PRO A 206 42.72 -3.13 -25.50
CA PRO A 206 41.65 -2.78 -26.45
C PRO A 206 41.52 -1.28 -26.74
N GLN A 207 42.16 -0.43 -25.94
CA GLN A 207 42.22 1.02 -26.13
C GLN A 207 43.44 1.50 -26.93
N GLN A 208 44.33 0.59 -27.33
CA GLN A 208 45.58 0.88 -28.04
C GLN A 208 45.53 0.44 -29.51
N CYS A 209 44.35 0.11 -30.04
CA CYS A 209 44.18 -0.23 -31.44
C CYS A 209 44.21 1.04 -32.32
N ILE A 210 44.82 0.94 -33.49
CA ILE A 210 44.79 2.02 -34.50
C ILE A 210 43.38 2.12 -35.11
N THR A 211 42.83 0.98 -35.55
CA THR A 211 41.42 0.85 -35.95
C THR A 211 40.75 -0.31 -35.23
N CYS A 212 39.43 -0.20 -35.00
CA CYS A 212 38.65 -1.26 -34.37
C CYS A 212 37.99 -2.13 -35.42
N LEU A 213 38.11 -3.44 -35.26
CA LEU A 213 37.50 -4.44 -36.14
C LEU A 213 35.96 -4.27 -36.20
N HIS A 214 35.32 -4.27 -35.04
CA HIS A 214 33.87 -4.18 -34.89
C HIS A 214 33.39 -2.78 -34.52
N TYR A 215 33.32 -2.45 -33.23
CA TYR A 215 32.79 -1.18 -32.75
C TYR A 215 33.78 -0.47 -31.84
N PHE A 216 33.60 0.84 -31.67
CA PHE A 216 34.37 1.62 -30.71
C PHE A 216 33.51 2.44 -29.75
N LEU A 217 33.91 2.45 -28.49
CA LEU A 217 33.43 3.37 -27.46
C LEU A 217 34.35 4.59 -27.42
N LYS A 218 33.77 5.79 -27.47
CA LYS A 218 34.52 7.05 -27.33
C LYS A 218 34.28 7.65 -25.93
N PHE A 219 35.34 7.81 -25.16
CA PHE A 219 35.29 8.45 -23.84
C PHE A 219 35.51 9.97 -23.94
N LYS A 220 35.22 10.69 -22.85
CA LYS A 220 35.31 12.17 -22.80
C LYS A 220 36.75 12.69 -23.01
N ASN A 221 37.75 11.89 -22.66
CA ASN A 221 39.18 12.15 -22.87
C ASN A 221 39.65 11.81 -24.31
N ASN A 222 38.73 11.64 -25.26
CA ASN A 222 38.98 11.21 -26.64
C ASN A 222 39.61 9.81 -26.82
N THR A 223 39.78 9.02 -25.76
CA THR A 223 40.24 7.63 -25.91
C THR A 223 39.15 6.79 -26.57
N ARG A 224 39.58 5.85 -27.41
CA ARG A 224 38.73 4.87 -28.07
C ARG A 224 39.01 3.51 -27.47
N MET A 225 37.97 2.70 -27.27
CA MET A 225 38.10 1.32 -26.84
C MET A 225 37.34 0.44 -27.81
N CYS A 226 38.03 -0.53 -28.40
CA CYS A 226 37.45 -1.46 -29.35
C CYS A 226 36.70 -2.58 -28.62
N VAL A 227 35.49 -2.87 -29.09
CA VAL A 227 34.59 -3.89 -28.53
C VAL A 227 33.91 -4.65 -29.66
N SER A 228 33.69 -5.96 -29.45
CA SER A 228 33.01 -6.84 -30.40
C SER A 228 31.52 -6.49 -30.54
N GLU A 229 30.88 -6.08 -29.44
CA GLU A 229 29.49 -5.61 -29.39
C GLU A 229 29.38 -4.38 -28.47
N CYS A 230 28.38 -3.52 -28.73
CA CYS A 230 28.13 -2.38 -27.86
C CYS A 230 27.59 -2.85 -26.50
N PRO A 231 28.20 -2.41 -25.38
CA PRO A 231 27.74 -2.83 -24.05
C PRO A 231 26.36 -2.26 -23.73
N THR A 232 25.70 -2.84 -22.73
CA THR A 232 24.40 -2.39 -22.21
C THR A 232 24.39 -0.89 -21.94
N GLY A 233 23.32 -0.20 -22.33
CA GLY A 233 23.22 1.26 -22.29
C GLY A 233 23.79 1.98 -23.52
N PHE A 234 24.28 1.25 -24.52
CA PHE A 234 24.72 1.78 -25.80
C PHE A 234 24.09 1.04 -26.98
N PHE A 235 23.87 1.76 -28.09
CA PHE A 235 23.43 1.18 -29.36
C PHE A 235 24.46 1.47 -30.45
N ARG A 236 24.45 0.63 -31.50
CA ARG A 236 25.32 0.78 -32.66
C ARG A 236 24.80 1.86 -33.60
N ASP A 237 25.68 2.78 -33.96
CA ASP A 237 25.47 3.80 -35.00
C ASP A 237 26.05 3.34 -36.33
N ASP A 238 25.60 3.93 -37.44
CA ASP A 238 26.03 3.57 -38.81
C ASP A 238 27.55 3.65 -39.04
N LYS A 239 28.27 4.39 -38.19
CA LYS A 239 29.73 4.58 -38.24
C LYS A 239 30.50 3.64 -37.32
N LYS A 240 30.00 2.44 -37.03
CA LYS A 240 30.60 1.47 -36.09
C LYS A 240 30.86 2.06 -34.68
N ARG A 241 30.08 3.06 -34.27
CA ARG A 241 30.25 3.76 -32.99
C ARG A 241 29.17 3.34 -32.01
N CYS A 242 29.55 3.04 -30.78
CA CYS A 242 28.60 2.84 -29.70
C CYS A 242 28.15 4.19 -29.13
N LYS A 243 26.90 4.57 -29.38
CA LYS A 243 26.26 5.78 -28.84
C LYS A 243 25.42 5.43 -27.61
N LYS A 244 25.34 6.36 -26.65
CA LYS A 244 24.56 6.16 -25.43
C LYS A 244 23.06 6.14 -25.73
N CYS A 245 22.36 5.22 -25.06
CA CYS A 245 20.92 5.22 -24.95
C CYS A 245 20.41 6.42 -24.13
N SER A 246 19.11 6.70 -24.24
CA SER A 246 18.43 7.57 -23.28
C SER A 246 18.65 7.04 -21.84
N PRO A 247 18.80 7.91 -20.82
CA PRO A 247 19.00 7.50 -19.43
C PRO A 247 17.92 6.60 -18.84
N LEU A 248 16.76 6.48 -19.49
CA LEU A 248 15.65 5.63 -19.05
C LEU A 248 15.71 4.22 -19.65
N CYS A 249 16.44 4.04 -20.75
CA CYS A 249 16.59 2.72 -21.38
C CYS A 249 17.78 1.97 -20.79
N GLU A 250 17.64 0.65 -20.69
CA GLU A 250 18.75 -0.28 -20.48
C GLU A 250 19.33 -0.71 -21.83
N SER A 251 18.47 -1.07 -22.78
CA SER A 251 18.81 -1.30 -24.19
C SER A 251 17.96 -0.42 -25.09
N CYS A 252 18.52 0.03 -26.20
CA CYS A 252 17.82 0.93 -27.12
C CYS A 252 18.22 0.68 -28.58
N MET A 253 17.36 1.12 -29.49
CA MET A 253 17.64 1.18 -30.93
C MET A 253 18.14 2.56 -31.37
N GLY A 254 18.09 3.56 -30.47
CA GLY A 254 18.52 4.92 -30.74
C GLY A 254 18.64 5.77 -29.48
N SER A 255 19.08 7.02 -29.65
CA SER A 255 19.35 7.93 -28.53
C SER A 255 18.09 8.58 -27.93
N ARG A 256 16.93 8.51 -28.61
CA ARG A 256 15.70 9.15 -28.14
C ARG A 256 15.01 8.30 -27.06
N SER A 257 14.17 8.94 -26.26
CA SER A 257 13.43 8.31 -25.17
C SER A 257 12.30 7.38 -25.63
N ASP A 258 11.89 7.46 -26.90
CA ASP A 258 10.89 6.62 -27.57
C ASP A 258 11.53 5.51 -28.45
N GLN A 259 12.80 5.23 -28.22
CA GLN A 259 13.58 4.22 -28.95
C GLN A 259 14.19 3.18 -28.00
N CYS A 260 13.59 2.98 -26.82
CA CYS A 260 14.01 1.94 -25.90
C CYS A 260 13.51 0.56 -26.40
N SER A 261 14.37 -0.45 -26.28
CA SER A 261 13.97 -1.86 -26.42
C SER A 261 13.76 -2.51 -25.06
N THR A 262 14.55 -2.13 -24.05
CA THR A 262 14.34 -2.51 -22.65
C THR A 262 14.55 -1.31 -21.73
N CYS A 263 13.86 -1.33 -20.58
CA CYS A 263 13.88 -0.24 -19.61
C CYS A 263 14.84 -0.54 -18.45
N ARG A 264 15.41 0.50 -17.86
CA ARG A 264 16.20 0.32 -16.63
C ARG A 264 15.33 -0.21 -15.50
N LEU A 265 15.98 -0.88 -14.55
CA LEU A 265 15.35 -1.47 -13.38
C LEU A 265 14.41 -0.48 -12.67
N GLY A 266 13.15 -0.88 -12.45
CA GLY A 266 12.11 -0.05 -11.84
C GLY A 266 11.32 0.84 -12.81
N LEU A 267 11.58 0.76 -14.12
CA LEU A 267 10.80 1.40 -15.18
C LEU A 267 10.10 0.35 -16.05
N TYR A 268 8.97 0.73 -16.63
CA TYR A 268 8.13 -0.15 -17.45
C TYR A 268 8.09 0.35 -18.89
N LEU A 269 8.16 -0.60 -19.84
CA LEU A 269 8.04 -0.29 -21.26
C LEU A 269 6.57 0.01 -21.58
N VAL A 270 6.31 1.06 -22.35
CA VAL A 270 4.96 1.41 -22.80
C VAL A 270 4.68 0.78 -24.15
N GLU A 271 3.63 -0.04 -24.20
CA GLU A 271 3.16 -0.73 -25.40
C GLU A 271 2.92 0.27 -26.56
N GLY A 272 3.54 0.03 -27.71
CA GLY A 272 3.43 0.86 -28.91
C GLY A 272 4.23 2.18 -28.89
N GLY A 273 4.76 2.59 -27.73
CA GLY A 273 5.53 3.84 -27.59
C GLY A 273 7.04 3.67 -27.50
N ASN A 274 7.54 2.44 -27.27
CA ASN A 274 8.97 2.12 -27.04
C ASN A 274 9.65 3.08 -26.04
N SER A 275 8.87 3.56 -25.07
CA SER A 275 9.28 4.52 -24.07
C SER A 275 9.19 3.90 -22.68
N CYS A 276 10.05 4.35 -21.78
CA CYS A 276 10.14 3.84 -20.42
C CYS A 276 9.55 4.85 -19.44
N ALA A 277 8.67 4.39 -18.56
CA ALA A 277 8.03 5.22 -17.55
C ALA A 277 8.10 4.56 -16.17
N SER A 278 8.19 5.36 -15.10
CA SER A 278 8.18 4.87 -13.71
C SER A 278 6.80 4.39 -13.26
N SER A 279 5.76 4.81 -13.96
CA SER A 279 4.37 4.40 -13.78
C SER A 279 3.68 4.45 -15.13
N CYS A 280 2.70 3.58 -15.36
CA CYS A 280 1.95 3.58 -16.61
C CYS A 280 1.17 4.90 -16.77
N PRO A 281 1.29 5.57 -17.92
CA PRO A 281 0.56 6.80 -18.19
C PRO A 281 -0.95 6.53 -18.33
N ASP A 282 -1.76 7.60 -18.26
CA ASP A 282 -3.20 7.52 -18.51
C ASP A 282 -3.50 6.79 -19.83
N GLY A 283 -4.50 5.92 -19.81
CA GLY A 283 -4.85 5.01 -20.89
C GLY A 283 -4.08 3.70 -20.90
N PHE A 284 -3.21 3.44 -19.91
CA PHE A 284 -2.46 2.20 -19.76
C PHE A 284 -2.54 1.65 -18.32
N TYR A 285 -2.41 0.33 -18.18
CA TYR A 285 -2.26 -0.36 -16.90
C TYR A 285 -0.98 -1.18 -16.88
N LEU A 286 -0.43 -1.40 -15.69
CA LEU A 286 0.72 -2.28 -15.51
C LEU A 286 0.26 -3.73 -15.59
N ASP A 287 0.68 -4.44 -16.63
CA ASP A 287 0.53 -5.89 -16.72
C ASP A 287 1.73 -6.55 -16.03
N LEU A 288 1.48 -7.19 -14.89
CA LEU A 288 2.52 -7.84 -14.09
C LEU A 288 3.09 -9.09 -14.75
N GLU A 289 2.35 -9.76 -15.64
CA GLU A 289 2.83 -10.96 -16.33
C GLU A 289 3.91 -10.60 -17.35
N SER A 290 3.71 -9.52 -18.12
CA SER A 290 4.66 -9.05 -19.13
C SER A 290 5.58 -7.93 -18.64
N THR A 291 5.40 -7.44 -17.41
CA THR A 291 6.09 -6.27 -16.84
C THR A 291 6.06 -5.03 -17.76
N MET A 292 4.94 -4.85 -18.46
CA MET A 292 4.77 -3.83 -19.50
C MET A 292 3.48 -3.02 -19.26
N CYS A 293 3.50 -1.74 -19.61
CA CYS A 293 2.29 -0.92 -19.61
C CYS A 293 1.46 -1.23 -20.86
N ARG A 294 0.32 -1.91 -20.67
CA ARG A 294 -0.62 -2.27 -21.73
C ARG A 294 -1.79 -1.31 -21.81
N LYS A 295 -2.38 -1.18 -22.98
CA LYS A 295 -3.48 -0.25 -23.20
C LYS A 295 -4.75 -0.65 -22.45
N CYS A 296 -5.41 0.32 -21.82
CA CYS A 296 -6.75 0.17 -21.27
C CYS A 296 -7.79 -0.10 -22.36
N ARG A 297 -8.98 -0.58 -21.96
CA ARG A 297 -10.14 -0.65 -22.86
C ARG A 297 -10.54 0.74 -23.35
N GLU A 298 -11.25 0.77 -24.48
CA GLU A 298 -11.78 2.02 -25.05
C GLU A 298 -12.57 2.85 -24.03
N ASN A 299 -12.46 4.17 -24.14
CA ASN A 299 -13.14 5.17 -23.30
C ASN A 299 -12.70 5.18 -21.82
N CYS A 300 -11.71 4.36 -21.45
CA CYS A 300 -11.14 4.33 -20.12
C CYS A 300 -9.88 5.19 -20.01
N LYS A 301 -9.82 6.05 -18.99
CA LYS A 301 -8.68 6.91 -18.69
C LYS A 301 -7.70 6.26 -17.72
N LYS A 302 -8.19 5.58 -16.67
CA LYS A 302 -7.36 4.76 -15.77
C LYS A 302 -8.00 3.41 -15.56
N CYS A 303 -7.18 2.35 -15.62
CA CYS A 303 -7.63 0.98 -15.43
C CYS A 303 -6.63 0.17 -14.60
N THR A 304 -7.11 -0.88 -13.95
CA THR A 304 -6.26 -1.86 -13.23
C THR A 304 -5.99 -3.10 -14.07
N SER A 305 -6.84 -3.36 -15.06
CA SER A 305 -6.66 -4.40 -16.08
C SER A 305 -7.36 -3.99 -17.36
N ALA A 306 -7.19 -4.77 -18.44
CA ALA A 306 -7.89 -4.54 -19.71
C ALA A 306 -9.43 -4.45 -19.59
N ASN A 307 -10.04 -4.97 -18.51
CA ASN A 307 -11.49 -5.00 -18.33
C ASN A 307 -12.02 -4.23 -17.12
N ILE A 308 -11.13 -3.67 -16.28
CA ILE A 308 -11.51 -2.98 -15.04
C ILE A 308 -11.09 -1.52 -15.15
N CYS A 309 -12.02 -0.68 -15.55
CA CYS A 309 -11.83 0.77 -15.55
C CYS A 309 -12.12 1.36 -14.17
N THR A 310 -11.32 2.33 -13.75
CA THR A 310 -11.49 3.06 -12.48
C THR A 310 -11.72 4.55 -12.70
N GLU A 311 -11.32 5.10 -13.84
CA GLU A 311 -11.58 6.50 -14.22
C GLU A 311 -11.89 6.57 -15.72
N CYS A 312 -12.97 7.26 -16.07
CA CYS A 312 -13.40 7.39 -17.45
C CYS A 312 -12.81 8.62 -18.14
N GLN A 313 -12.76 8.57 -19.47
CA GLN A 313 -12.46 9.77 -20.26
C GLN A 313 -13.58 10.82 -20.09
N THR A 314 -13.27 12.07 -20.38
CA THR A 314 -14.21 13.21 -20.20
C THR A 314 -15.53 12.96 -20.95
N GLY A 315 -16.66 13.18 -20.28
CA GLY A 315 -18.01 12.97 -20.85
C GLY A 315 -18.60 11.58 -20.61
N LEU A 316 -17.91 10.72 -19.88
CA LEU A 316 -18.35 9.37 -19.53
C LEU A 316 -18.40 9.19 -18.00
N SER A 317 -19.28 8.31 -17.53
CA SER A 317 -19.41 7.90 -16.13
C SER A 317 -19.01 6.44 -15.96
N LEU A 318 -18.42 6.15 -14.81
CA LEU A 318 -18.06 4.79 -14.45
C LEU A 318 -19.32 4.05 -13.96
N GLN A 319 -19.76 3.07 -14.73
CA GLN A 319 -20.84 2.17 -14.32
C GLN A 319 -20.31 0.74 -14.18
N GLY A 320 -20.14 0.31 -12.93
CA GLY A 320 -19.39 -0.90 -12.60
C GLY A 320 -17.93 -0.76 -13.02
N ASN A 321 -17.46 -1.64 -13.91
CA ASN A 321 -16.07 -1.67 -14.40
C ASN A 321 -15.90 -1.08 -15.81
N LYS A 322 -16.95 -0.45 -16.36
CA LYS A 322 -16.97 0.08 -17.73
C LYS A 322 -17.38 1.54 -17.75
N CYS A 323 -16.81 2.29 -18.68
CA CYS A 323 -17.22 3.65 -18.96
C CYS A 323 -18.41 3.66 -19.90
N GLN A 324 -19.46 4.35 -19.47
CA GLN A 324 -20.67 4.58 -20.26
C GLN A 324 -20.88 6.08 -20.42
N LEU A 325 -21.65 6.48 -21.42
CA LEU A 325 -21.96 7.88 -21.66
C LEU A 325 -22.66 8.48 -20.43
N SER A 326 -22.15 9.60 -19.93
CA SER A 326 -22.86 10.39 -18.93
C SER A 326 -23.99 11.14 -19.62
N CYS A 327 -25.21 10.91 -19.14
CA CYS A 327 -26.39 11.62 -19.60
C CYS A 327 -26.57 12.93 -18.82
N GLU A 328 -27.21 13.92 -19.43
CA GLU A 328 -27.51 15.20 -18.78
C GLU A 328 -28.45 15.00 -17.58
N PRO A 329 -28.42 15.89 -16.56
CA PRO A 329 -29.35 15.84 -15.43
C PRO A 329 -30.81 15.72 -15.89
N GLY A 330 -31.60 14.87 -15.24
CA GLY A 330 -32.97 14.54 -15.68
C GLY A 330 -33.06 13.48 -16.79
N THR A 331 -31.96 12.86 -17.19
CA THR A 331 -31.93 11.73 -18.12
C THR A 331 -31.10 10.55 -17.59
N TYR A 332 -31.40 9.34 -18.03
CA TYR A 332 -30.69 8.11 -17.68
C TYR A 332 -30.25 7.35 -18.93
N TYR A 333 -29.16 6.60 -18.83
CA TYR A 333 -28.64 5.82 -19.95
C TYR A 333 -29.41 4.50 -20.11
N ASN A 334 -30.09 4.36 -21.24
CA ASN A 334 -30.76 3.12 -21.61
C ASN A 334 -29.78 2.20 -22.36
N GLY A 335 -29.23 1.20 -21.67
CA GLY A 335 -28.24 0.26 -22.23
C GLY A 335 -28.71 -0.55 -23.44
N HIS A 336 -30.02 -0.78 -23.60
CA HIS A 336 -30.57 -1.47 -24.77
C HIS A 336 -30.62 -0.58 -26.01
N ARG A 337 -30.91 0.71 -25.83
CA ARG A 337 -31.02 1.69 -26.93
C ARG A 337 -29.75 2.50 -27.17
N ARG A 338 -28.76 2.37 -26.28
CA ARG A 338 -27.51 3.14 -26.27
C ARG A 338 -27.73 4.65 -26.35
N ALA A 339 -28.79 5.13 -25.70
CA ALA A 339 -29.22 6.53 -25.73
C ALA A 339 -29.67 7.00 -24.35
N CYS A 340 -29.59 8.30 -24.11
CA CYS A 340 -30.12 8.93 -22.91
C CYS A 340 -31.62 9.15 -23.06
N GLU A 341 -32.40 8.63 -22.11
CA GLU A 341 -33.86 8.80 -22.06
C GLU A 341 -34.24 9.63 -20.84
N LYS A 342 -35.35 10.36 -20.92
CA LYS A 342 -35.80 11.26 -19.85
C LYS A 342 -36.31 10.48 -18.64
N CYS A 343 -35.99 11.00 -17.45
CA CYS A 343 -36.58 10.57 -16.20
C CYS A 343 -38.06 10.95 -16.12
N HIS A 344 -38.78 10.32 -15.19
CA HIS A 344 -40.11 10.78 -14.80
C HIS A 344 -40.04 12.22 -14.26
N LEU A 345 -41.08 13.03 -14.47
CA LEU A 345 -41.09 14.47 -14.12
C LEU A 345 -40.86 14.74 -12.63
N THR A 346 -41.19 13.79 -11.76
CA THR A 346 -40.99 13.87 -10.30
C THR A 346 -39.54 13.62 -9.88
N CYS A 347 -38.65 13.24 -10.81
CA CYS A 347 -37.28 12.83 -10.55
C CYS A 347 -36.28 13.84 -11.10
N ALA A 348 -35.35 14.28 -10.26
CA ALA A 348 -34.14 14.98 -10.68
C ALA A 348 -33.13 14.01 -11.32
N THR A 349 -32.98 12.81 -10.72
CA THR A 349 -32.16 11.72 -11.27
C THR A 349 -32.89 10.39 -11.13
N CYS A 350 -32.66 9.47 -12.07
CA CYS A 350 -33.37 8.19 -12.13
C CYS A 350 -32.49 7.06 -12.69
N ALA A 351 -32.88 5.82 -12.40
CA ALA A 351 -32.33 4.60 -12.99
C ALA A 351 -33.23 4.02 -14.10
N GLY A 352 -34.36 4.66 -14.38
CA GLY A 352 -35.35 4.23 -15.37
C GLY A 352 -36.45 5.27 -15.60
N THR A 353 -37.37 5.00 -16.53
CA THR A 353 -38.47 5.92 -16.88
C THR A 353 -39.62 5.95 -15.86
N GLY A 354 -39.75 4.92 -15.03
CA GLY A 354 -40.85 4.81 -14.06
C GLY A 354 -40.69 5.73 -12.85
N MET A 355 -41.80 6.09 -12.22
CA MET A 355 -41.82 6.92 -11.01
C MET A 355 -41.17 6.25 -9.77
N GLU A 356 -40.99 4.92 -9.80
CA GLU A 356 -40.34 4.10 -8.76
C GLU A 356 -38.84 3.91 -8.99
N ALA A 357 -38.31 4.36 -10.14
CA ALA A 357 -36.89 4.26 -10.47
C ALA A 357 -36.15 5.57 -10.13
N CYS A 358 -36.63 6.29 -9.13
CA CYS A 358 -36.14 7.61 -8.77
C CYS A 358 -34.97 7.51 -7.79
N ASN A 359 -33.85 8.16 -8.10
CA ASN A 359 -32.71 8.23 -7.17
C ASN A 359 -32.74 9.54 -6.37
N GLU A 360 -33.19 10.63 -7.00
CA GLU A 360 -33.30 11.95 -6.37
C GLU A 360 -34.55 12.67 -6.86
N CYS A 361 -35.28 13.31 -5.96
CA CYS A 361 -36.54 13.99 -6.27
C CYS A 361 -36.30 15.36 -6.90
N ALA A 362 -37.17 15.72 -7.84
CA ALA A 362 -37.20 17.08 -8.38
C ALA A 362 -37.60 18.09 -7.27
N PRO A 363 -37.22 19.38 -7.40
CA PRO A 363 -37.58 20.40 -6.42
C PRO A 363 -39.09 20.43 -6.14
N GLY A 364 -39.47 20.43 -4.86
CA GLY A 364 -40.87 20.39 -4.41
C GLY A 364 -41.46 18.98 -4.24
N TYR A 365 -40.69 17.92 -4.50
CA TYR A 365 -41.07 16.54 -4.23
C TYR A 365 -40.20 15.93 -3.11
N TYR A 366 -40.77 14.98 -2.39
CA TYR A 366 -40.17 14.31 -1.24
C TYR A 366 -39.98 12.83 -1.51
N PHE A 367 -38.84 12.28 -1.08
CA PHE A 367 -38.53 10.87 -1.26
C PHE A 367 -39.33 10.00 -0.28
N GLU A 368 -40.01 8.98 -0.79
CA GLU A 368 -40.84 8.04 -0.05
C GLU A 368 -40.68 6.65 -0.69
N ASP A 369 -40.01 5.69 -0.02
CA ASP A 369 -39.84 4.30 -0.50
C ASP A 369 -39.59 4.16 -2.03
N TRP A 370 -38.54 4.84 -2.56
CA TRP A 370 -38.13 4.82 -3.98
C TRP A 370 -39.00 5.60 -4.97
N ARG A 371 -40.06 6.26 -4.51
CA ARG A 371 -40.84 7.21 -5.30
C ARG A 371 -40.70 8.63 -4.77
N CYS A 372 -41.00 9.60 -5.63
CA CYS A 372 -41.04 11.00 -5.27
C CYS A 372 -42.49 11.49 -5.28
N VAL A 373 -42.94 11.98 -4.13
CA VAL A 373 -44.33 12.40 -3.88
C VAL A 373 -44.37 13.88 -3.53
N SER A 374 -45.44 14.59 -3.91
CA SER A 374 -45.60 16.02 -3.58
C SER A 374 -46.00 16.27 -2.12
N SER A 375 -46.45 15.23 -1.42
CA SER A 375 -46.80 15.24 0.00
C SER A 375 -46.70 13.82 0.55
N CYS A 376 -46.27 13.67 1.81
CA CYS A 376 -46.13 12.35 2.43
C CYS A 376 -47.48 11.64 2.55
N SER A 377 -47.49 10.35 2.20
CA SER A 377 -48.66 9.49 2.29
C SER A 377 -49.05 9.23 3.74
N VAL A 378 -50.29 8.78 3.97
CA VAL A 378 -50.72 8.29 5.30
C VAL A 378 -49.77 7.18 5.78
N GLY A 379 -49.41 7.22 7.07
CA GLY A 379 -48.36 6.37 7.63
C GLY A 379 -46.92 6.90 7.48
N TYR A 380 -46.73 8.10 6.94
CA TYR A 380 -45.44 8.79 6.88
C TYR A 380 -45.56 10.23 7.43
N TYR A 381 -44.46 10.76 7.94
CA TYR A 381 -44.33 12.17 8.32
C TYR A 381 -43.17 12.83 7.58
N LEU A 382 -43.22 14.15 7.44
CA LEU A 382 -42.16 14.93 6.82
C LEU A 382 -41.01 15.09 7.82
N ALA A 383 -39.88 14.46 7.52
CA ALA A 383 -38.64 14.57 8.28
C ALA A 383 -37.68 15.57 7.61
N GLU A 384 -36.84 16.22 8.41
CA GLU A 384 -35.81 17.15 7.95
C GLU A 384 -34.45 16.69 8.49
N GLN A 385 -33.44 16.64 7.63
CA GLN A 385 -32.07 16.31 8.01
C GLN A 385 -31.11 17.37 7.45
N THR A 386 -30.28 17.94 8.33
CA THR A 386 -29.19 18.84 7.95
C THR A 386 -27.97 18.03 7.55
N THR A 387 -27.52 18.20 6.31
CA THR A 387 -26.27 17.61 5.82
C THR A 387 -25.05 18.36 6.39
N ASP A 388 -23.85 17.75 6.30
CA ASP A 388 -22.59 18.35 6.79
C ASP A 388 -22.27 19.70 6.13
N ASN A 389 -22.86 19.97 4.96
CA ASN A 389 -22.71 21.22 4.23
C ASN A 389 -23.71 22.31 4.66
N GLY A 390 -24.61 22.02 5.61
CA GLY A 390 -25.62 22.94 6.12
C GLY A 390 -26.94 22.95 5.33
N ASP A 391 -27.07 22.13 4.29
CA ASP A 391 -28.31 22.03 3.50
C ASP A 391 -29.36 21.18 4.23
N VAL A 392 -30.60 21.67 4.26
CA VAL A 392 -31.75 20.98 4.86
C VAL A 392 -32.44 20.12 3.80
N GLN A 393 -32.30 18.80 3.91
CA GLN A 393 -33.01 17.85 3.07
C GLN A 393 -34.31 17.38 3.73
N LYS A 394 -35.41 17.43 2.99
CA LYS A 394 -36.73 16.97 3.46
C LYS A 394 -37.13 15.66 2.79
N PHE A 395 -37.62 14.70 3.56
CA PHE A 395 -38.04 13.38 3.05
C PHE A 395 -39.18 12.80 3.89
N CYS A 396 -39.88 11.80 3.35
CA CYS A 396 -40.99 11.14 4.04
C CYS A 396 -40.48 9.93 4.81
N GLN A 397 -40.62 9.95 6.13
CA GLN A 397 -40.20 8.86 7.01
C GLN A 397 -41.42 8.12 7.57
N LYS A 398 -41.34 6.78 7.65
CA LYS A 398 -42.42 5.95 8.17
C LYS A 398 -42.72 6.29 9.63
N CYS A 399 -44.01 6.34 9.94
CA CYS A 399 -44.52 6.37 11.31
C CYS A 399 -44.19 5.07 12.06
N ASP A 400 -44.38 5.09 13.38
CA ASP A 400 -44.39 3.86 14.17
C ASP A 400 -45.42 2.86 13.62
N PRO A 401 -45.14 1.54 13.58
CA PRO A 401 -46.05 0.54 13.01
C PRO A 401 -47.43 0.49 13.65
N THR A 402 -47.62 0.99 14.87
CA THR A 402 -48.93 1.05 15.55
C THR A 402 -49.78 2.25 15.12
N CYS A 403 -49.18 3.19 14.41
CA CYS A 403 -49.74 4.48 14.08
C CYS A 403 -50.24 4.55 12.63
N TYR A 404 -51.48 5.01 12.43
CA TYR A 404 -52.07 5.26 11.13
C TYR A 404 -51.67 6.64 10.57
N VAL A 405 -51.62 7.67 11.43
CA VAL A 405 -51.13 9.03 11.08
C VAL A 405 -50.28 9.56 12.23
N CYS A 406 -49.05 9.99 11.95
CA CYS A 406 -48.15 10.57 12.94
C CYS A 406 -47.67 11.97 12.56
N ALA A 407 -47.26 12.75 13.56
CA ALA A 407 -46.70 14.10 13.39
C ALA A 407 -45.16 14.13 13.49
N GLY A 408 -44.51 13.01 13.78
CA GLY A 408 -43.07 12.95 14.04
C GLY A 408 -42.55 11.55 14.37
N PRO A 409 -41.26 11.42 14.73
CA PRO A 409 -40.61 10.14 14.99
C PRO A 409 -41.12 9.45 16.26
N GLY A 410 -41.12 8.11 16.25
CA GLY A 410 -41.33 7.28 17.44
C GLY A 410 -42.80 7.11 17.86
N GLU A 411 -42.99 6.27 18.87
CA GLU A 411 -44.30 5.77 19.32
C GLU A 411 -45.22 6.84 19.94
N ARG A 412 -44.70 7.99 20.39
CA ARG A 412 -45.48 9.04 21.10
C ARG A 412 -45.98 10.18 20.21
N ASN A 413 -45.62 10.17 18.94
CA ASN A 413 -46.03 11.21 17.98
C ASN A 413 -47.19 10.78 17.11
N CYS A 414 -48.00 9.82 17.59
CA CYS A 414 -49.16 9.37 16.85
C CYS A 414 -50.34 10.31 17.04
N SER A 415 -51.04 10.60 15.94
CA SER A 415 -52.28 11.37 15.90
C SER A 415 -53.50 10.47 15.70
N THR A 416 -53.34 9.33 15.03
CA THR A 416 -54.43 8.38 14.80
C THR A 416 -53.88 6.97 14.76
N CYS A 417 -54.47 6.05 15.51
CA CYS A 417 -54.00 4.67 15.62
C CYS A 417 -54.59 3.76 14.55
N LEU A 418 -53.87 2.67 14.25
CA LEU A 418 -54.44 1.57 13.46
C LEU A 418 -55.59 0.90 14.21
N SER A 419 -56.49 0.26 13.47
CA SER A 419 -57.64 -0.46 14.04
C SER A 419 -57.17 -1.49 15.08
N GLY A 420 -57.77 -1.47 16.28
CA GLY A 420 -57.39 -2.32 17.42
C GLY A 420 -56.53 -1.64 18.49
N TYR A 421 -56.05 -0.41 18.23
CA TYR A 421 -55.26 0.39 19.18
C TYR A 421 -56.03 1.64 19.59
N ASN A 422 -55.88 2.06 20.85
CA ASN A 422 -56.40 3.33 21.36
C ASN A 422 -55.26 4.34 21.52
N LEU A 423 -55.55 5.60 21.22
CA LEU A 423 -54.60 6.69 21.36
C LEU A 423 -54.58 7.19 22.82
N GLU A 424 -53.48 7.00 23.52
CA GLU A 424 -53.22 7.55 24.85
C GLU A 424 -51.92 8.35 24.87
N ASN A 425 -52.00 9.65 25.18
CA ASN A 425 -50.84 10.54 25.29
C ASN A 425 -49.89 10.50 24.07
N GLY A 426 -50.47 10.46 22.86
CA GLY A 426 -49.73 10.38 21.60
C GLY A 426 -49.20 8.99 21.24
N MET A 427 -49.48 7.97 22.06
CA MET A 427 -49.06 6.58 21.86
C MET A 427 -50.26 5.69 21.55
N CYS A 428 -50.07 4.75 20.61
CA CYS A 428 -51.08 3.75 20.27
C CYS A 428 -50.87 2.49 21.11
N ILE A 429 -51.73 2.32 22.12
CA ILE A 429 -51.70 1.15 22.98
C ILE A 429 -52.79 0.16 22.58
N VAL A 430 -52.50 -1.13 22.74
CA VAL A 430 -53.46 -2.20 22.42
C VAL A 430 -54.71 -2.01 23.27
N SER A 431 -55.87 -2.00 22.62
CA SER A 431 -57.16 -1.92 23.32
C SER A 431 -57.39 -3.18 24.16
N THR A 432 -57.09 -3.13 25.45
CA THR A 432 -57.43 -4.18 26.43
C THR A 432 -58.89 -4.11 26.90
N ILE A 433 -59.68 -3.19 26.34
CA ILE A 433 -61.13 -3.17 26.55
C ILE A 433 -61.71 -4.29 25.69
N CYS A 434 -62.04 -5.40 26.34
CA CYS A 434 -62.98 -6.37 25.80
C CYS A 434 -64.27 -5.61 25.51
N LYS A 435 -64.64 -5.44 24.23
CA LYS A 435 -66.04 -5.12 23.93
C LYS A 435 -66.86 -6.28 24.48
N ASP A 436 -67.78 -6.00 25.39
CA ASP A 436 -68.80 -6.98 25.75
C ASP A 436 -69.44 -7.46 24.45
N ALA A 437 -69.35 -8.77 24.23
CA ALA A 437 -69.94 -9.40 23.07
C ALA A 437 -71.46 -9.25 23.20
N ASN A 438 -72.05 -8.34 22.44
CA ASN A 438 -73.47 -8.42 22.14
C ASN A 438 -73.70 -9.72 21.34
N GLU A 439 -74.91 -10.28 21.48
CA GLU A 439 -75.29 -11.68 21.16
C GLU A 439 -75.04 -12.16 19.71
N GLU A 440 -74.38 -11.40 18.84
CA GLU A 440 -74.10 -11.76 17.45
C GLU A 440 -72.63 -12.15 17.16
N SER A 441 -71.67 -11.98 18.10
CA SER A 441 -70.24 -12.26 17.81
C SER A 441 -69.70 -13.61 18.34
N TRP A 442 -70.54 -14.65 18.38
CA TRP A 442 -70.20 -15.97 18.97
C TRP A 442 -69.26 -16.85 18.13
N ALA A 443 -68.74 -16.37 17.00
CA ALA A 443 -67.99 -17.21 16.06
C ALA A 443 -66.47 -17.23 16.27
N GLU A 444 -65.88 -16.29 17.02
CA GLU A 444 -64.42 -16.24 17.19
C GLU A 444 -64.06 -16.42 18.67
N GLY A 445 -63.74 -17.67 19.01
CA GLY A 445 -63.38 -18.11 20.35
C GLY A 445 -62.24 -17.28 20.95
N SER A 446 -62.59 -16.30 21.77
CA SER A 446 -61.59 -15.59 22.56
C SER A 446 -60.98 -16.53 23.59
N PHE A 447 -59.65 -16.48 23.70
CA PHE A 447 -58.84 -17.33 24.59
C PHE A 447 -59.39 -17.35 26.04
N CYS A 448 -59.91 -16.22 26.53
CA CYS A 448 -60.46 -16.09 27.87
C CYS A 448 -61.74 -16.91 28.08
N VAL A 449 -62.61 -17.04 27.07
CA VAL A 449 -63.84 -17.85 27.17
C VAL A 449 -63.49 -19.34 27.20
N LEU A 450 -62.49 -19.76 26.42
CA LEU A 450 -62.00 -21.15 26.39
C LEU A 450 -61.33 -21.55 27.71
N VAL A 451 -60.62 -20.61 28.34
CA VAL A 451 -60.00 -20.76 29.67
C VAL A 451 -61.07 -20.86 30.78
N LYS A 452 -62.12 -20.04 30.72
CA LYS A 452 -63.24 -20.07 31.67
C LYS A 452 -64.06 -21.36 31.56
N LYS A 453 -64.39 -21.81 30.35
CA LYS A 453 -65.25 -22.99 30.11
C LYS A 453 -64.59 -24.32 30.52
N ASN A 454 -63.25 -24.39 30.51
CA ASN A 454 -62.49 -25.60 30.85
C ASN A 454 -61.92 -25.62 32.28
N ASN A 455 -62.30 -24.67 33.14
CA ASN A 455 -61.79 -24.54 34.53
C ASN A 455 -60.26 -24.56 34.64
N LEU A 456 -59.54 -24.10 33.61
CA LEU A 456 -58.09 -24.25 33.54
C LEU A 456 -57.37 -23.47 34.65
N CYS A 457 -57.96 -22.37 35.13
CA CYS A 457 -57.40 -21.57 36.22
C CYS A 457 -57.57 -22.21 37.62
N GLN A 458 -58.30 -23.33 37.75
CA GLN A 458 -58.36 -24.10 39.00
C GLN A 458 -57.15 -25.04 39.16
N ARG A 459 -56.37 -25.25 38.09
CA ARG A 459 -55.13 -26.03 38.15
C ARG A 459 -54.00 -25.10 38.61
N LYS A 460 -53.38 -25.43 39.76
CA LYS A 460 -52.29 -24.63 40.39
C LYS A 460 -51.19 -24.17 39.42
N VAL A 461 -50.85 -25.02 38.45
CA VAL A 461 -49.78 -24.73 37.46
C VAL A 461 -50.17 -23.63 36.47
N LEU A 462 -51.46 -23.49 36.17
CA LEU A 462 -51.98 -22.56 35.15
C LEU A 462 -52.54 -21.27 35.76
N GLN A 463 -52.67 -21.20 37.09
CA GLN A 463 -53.24 -20.06 37.81
C GLN A 463 -52.42 -18.77 37.61
N GLN A 464 -51.09 -18.85 37.57
CA GLN A 464 -50.23 -17.70 37.29
C GLN A 464 -50.37 -17.17 35.84
N LEU A 465 -50.68 -18.05 34.89
CA LEU A 465 -50.86 -17.67 33.49
C LEU A 465 -52.19 -16.92 33.30
N CYS A 466 -53.26 -17.40 33.96
CA CYS A 466 -54.57 -16.73 33.98
C CYS A 466 -54.52 -15.35 34.66
N CYS A 467 -53.80 -15.22 35.79
CA CYS A 467 -53.69 -13.95 36.51
C CYS A 467 -52.95 -12.86 35.72
N ARG A 468 -52.12 -13.21 34.74
CA ARG A 468 -51.46 -12.24 33.85
C ARG A 468 -52.30 -11.79 32.66
N THR A 469 -53.33 -12.55 32.27
CA THR A 469 -54.14 -12.28 31.06
C THR A 469 -55.55 -11.79 31.36
N CYS A 470 -56.15 -12.13 32.50
CA CYS A 470 -57.54 -11.77 32.82
C CYS A 470 -57.70 -10.77 33.98
N SER A 471 -56.63 -10.34 34.64
CA SER A 471 -56.74 -9.39 35.74
C SER A 471 -56.34 -7.99 35.30
N LEU A 472 -57.29 -7.25 34.71
CA LEU A 472 -57.38 -5.79 34.84
C LEU A 472 -58.79 -5.31 34.46
N LYS A 473 -59.79 -5.77 35.23
CA LYS A 473 -60.98 -5.03 35.75
C LYS A 473 -62.14 -6.01 35.98
N GLY A 474 -62.24 -6.52 37.22
CA GLY A 474 -63.42 -7.24 37.71
C GLY A 474 -63.45 -8.72 37.36
#